data_AF-A0A7S1WFR0-F1
#
_entry.id   AF-A0A7S1WFR0-F1
#
_cell.length_a   1.000
_cell.length_b   1.000
_cell.length_c   1.000
_cell.angle_alpha   90.00
_cell.angle_beta   90.00
_cell.angle_gamma   90.00
#
_symmetry.space_group_name_H-M   'P 1'
#
loop_
_entity.id
_entity.type
_entity.pdbx_description
1 polymer ?
#
loop_
_entity_poly.entity_id
_entity_poly.type
_entity_poly.pdbx_seq_one_letter_code
_entity_poly.pdbx_strand_id
1 'polypeptide(L)'
;ASQRSVQSGLLPQVMWTLRSLLGFLEAPARIAIITFDSSLHFYAFYPGLDCARAVTVNDMEDPFVPCGHSALCVSVEDDAYRGQIEALLEELPAAFADTTAEQVAGGSP
;
A
#
# COMPACT_ATOMS: atom_id res chain seq x y z
N ALA A 1 -3.88 5.61 -8.07
CA ALA A 1 -3.95 7.04 -7.65
C ALA A 1 -4.10 7.92 -8.91
N SER A 2 -4.82 9.06 -8.85
CA SER A 2 -4.97 9.93 -10.04
C SER A 2 -3.85 10.97 -10.14
N GLN A 3 -3.41 11.36 -11.34
CA GLN A 3 -2.38 12.39 -11.57
C GLN A 3 -2.67 13.71 -10.84
N ARG A 4 -3.95 14.07 -10.68
CA ARG A 4 -4.36 15.29 -9.96
C ARG A 4 -4.09 15.20 -8.45
N SER A 5 -4.12 14.02 -7.85
CA SER A 5 -3.82 13.80 -6.43
C SER A 5 -2.33 13.89 -6.12
N VAL A 6 -1.47 13.59 -7.09
CA VAL A 6 -0.01 13.75 -7.00
C VAL A 6 0.37 15.22 -7.14
N GLN A 7 -0.15 15.92 -8.16
CA GLN A 7 0.17 17.34 -8.41
C GLN A 7 -0.38 18.31 -7.36
N SER A 8 -1.44 17.93 -6.63
CA SER A 8 -2.05 18.76 -5.58
C SER A 8 -1.41 18.59 -4.20
N GLY A 9 -0.42 17.70 -4.04
CA GLY A 9 0.16 17.38 -2.73
C GLY A 9 -0.75 16.53 -1.83
N LEU A 10 -1.94 16.15 -2.31
CA LEU A 10 -2.92 15.36 -1.57
C LEU A 10 -2.37 13.96 -1.24
N LEU A 11 -1.69 13.31 -2.18
CA LEU A 11 -1.18 11.96 -1.97
C LEU A 11 -0.11 11.90 -0.85
N PRO A 12 0.94 12.75 -0.84
CA PRO A 12 1.85 12.86 0.30
C PRO A 12 1.13 13.13 1.63
N GLN A 13 0.14 14.02 1.65
CA GLN A 13 -0.60 14.37 2.87
C GLN A 13 -1.47 13.21 3.38
N VAL A 14 -2.08 12.44 2.48
CA VAL A 14 -2.81 11.22 2.83
C VAL A 14 -1.87 10.17 3.43
N MET A 15 -0.71 9.94 2.81
CA MET A 15 0.26 8.97 3.33
C MET A 15 0.81 9.37 4.71
N TRP A 16 1.10 10.66 4.89
CA TRP A 16 1.49 11.21 6.19
C TRP A 16 0.39 11.04 7.25
N THR A 17 -0.87 11.26 6.86
CA THR A 17 -2.02 11.08 7.77
C THR A 17 -2.18 9.62 8.16
N LEU A 18 -2.12 8.69 7.20
CA LEU A 18 -2.20 7.25 7.47
C LEU A 18 -1.09 6.80 8.43
N ARG A 19 0.15 7.26 8.19
CA ARG A 19 1.28 7.00 9.08
C ARG A 19 1.02 7.51 10.50
N SER A 20 0.49 8.72 10.63
CA SER A 20 0.17 9.31 11.94
C SER A 20 -0.91 8.52 12.67
N LEU A 21 -1.90 7.98 11.94
CA LEU A 21 -2.99 7.19 12.50
C LEU A 21 -2.55 5.81 13.01
N LEU A 22 -1.43 5.26 12.53
CA LEU A 22 -0.90 3.97 13.01
C LEU A 22 -0.62 3.96 14.51
N GLY A 23 -0.29 5.11 15.11
CA GLY A 23 -0.07 5.23 16.56
C GLY A 23 -1.36 5.22 17.40
N PHE A 24 -2.52 5.38 16.77
CA PHE A 24 -3.81 5.47 17.46
C PHE A 24 -4.68 4.22 17.31
N LEU A 25 -4.17 3.18 16.66
CA LEU A 25 -4.91 1.92 16.48
C LEU A 25 -4.95 1.15 17.81
N GLU A 26 -6.15 0.76 18.23
CA GLU A 26 -6.34 -0.10 19.41
C GLU A 26 -6.04 -1.56 19.07
N ALA A 27 -5.29 -2.24 19.95
CA ALA A 27 -4.93 -3.64 19.78
C ALA A 27 -6.11 -4.60 20.12
N PRO A 28 -6.28 -5.75 19.42
CA PRO A 28 -5.40 -6.25 18.36
C PRO A 28 -5.69 -5.62 16.99
N ALA A 29 -4.68 -5.02 16.36
CA ALA A 29 -4.82 -4.36 15.06
C ALA A 29 -3.90 -5.00 14.00
N ARG A 30 -4.48 -5.36 12.86
CA ARG A 30 -3.73 -5.92 11.73
C ARG A 30 -3.94 -5.09 10.48
N ILE A 31 -2.88 -4.88 9.73
CA ILE A 31 -2.89 -4.07 8.50
C ILE A 31 -2.48 -4.92 7.31
N ALA A 32 -3.18 -4.70 6.21
CA ALA A 32 -2.76 -5.08 4.87
C ALA A 32 -2.78 -3.82 4.00
N ILE A 33 -1.76 -3.65 3.17
CA ILE A 33 -1.70 -2.56 2.18
C ILE A 33 -1.78 -3.19 0.80
N ILE A 34 -2.68 -2.66 -0.02
CA ILE A 34 -2.85 -3.04 -1.41
C ILE A 34 -3.02 -1.75 -2.20
N THR A 35 -2.30 -1.61 -3.29
CA THR A 35 -2.49 -0.51 -4.23
C THR A 35 -2.94 -1.06 -5.58
N PHE A 36 -3.51 -0.20 -6.43
CA PHE A 36 -4.00 -0.62 -7.74
C PHE A 36 -3.78 0.44 -8.81
N ASP A 37 -3.53 -0.05 -10.02
CA ASP A 37 -3.60 0.66 -11.29
C ASP A 37 -4.33 -0.20 -12.35
N SER A 38 -3.64 -0.58 -13.43
CA SER A 38 -3.96 -1.70 -14.33
C SER A 38 -3.67 -3.09 -13.75
N SER A 39 -3.06 -3.16 -12.57
CA SER A 39 -2.77 -4.39 -11.82
C SER A 39 -2.98 -4.18 -10.32
N LEU A 40 -3.10 -5.27 -9.57
CA LEU A 40 -3.14 -5.24 -8.11
C LEU A 40 -1.71 -5.38 -7.58
N HIS A 41 -1.31 -4.54 -6.63
CA HIS A 41 -0.02 -4.66 -5.95
C HIS A 41 -0.25 -4.97 -4.47
N PHE A 42 0.08 -6.20 -4.09
CA PHE A 42 0.05 -6.65 -2.70
C PHE A 42 1.39 -6.37 -2.04
N TYR A 43 1.40 -5.82 -0.83
CA TYR A 43 2.64 -5.59 -0.09
C TYR A 43 2.80 -6.65 0.99
N ALA A 44 3.81 -7.51 0.83
CA ALA A 44 4.14 -8.59 1.75
C ALA A 44 5.22 -8.15 2.73
N PHE A 45 4.99 -8.39 4.00
CA PHE A 45 5.85 -8.03 5.12
C PHE A 45 6.55 -9.29 5.63
N TYR A 46 7.86 -9.20 5.85
CA TYR A 46 8.67 -10.30 6.36
C TYR A 46 9.59 -9.79 7.46
N PRO A 47 9.81 -10.55 8.55
CA PRO A 47 10.78 -10.18 9.57
C PRO A 47 12.17 -9.97 8.95
N GLY A 48 12.86 -8.90 9.37
CA GLY A 48 14.22 -8.61 8.93
C GLY A 48 14.35 -7.91 7.58
N LEU A 49 13.25 -7.49 6.95
CA LEU A 49 13.27 -6.54 5.84
C LEU A 49 13.08 -5.11 6.35
N ASP A 50 13.74 -4.15 5.69
CA ASP A 50 13.60 -2.71 5.99
C ASP A 50 12.32 -2.10 5.38
N CYS A 51 11.83 -2.68 4.28
CA CYS A 51 10.60 -2.27 3.59
C CYS A 51 9.81 -3.48 3.09
N ALA A 52 8.52 -3.29 2.83
CA ALA A 52 7.63 -4.33 2.32
C ALA A 52 7.97 -4.73 0.87
N ARG A 53 7.76 -6.01 0.54
CA ARG A 53 7.95 -6.52 -0.82
C ARG A 53 6.65 -6.41 -1.61
N ALA A 54 6.66 -5.65 -2.71
CA ALA A 54 5.54 -5.61 -3.65
C ALA A 54 5.42 -6.92 -4.45
N VAL A 55 4.20 -7.42 -4.58
CA VAL A 55 3.82 -8.58 -5.39
C VAL A 55 2.66 -8.18 -6.30
N THR A 56 2.94 -8.07 -7.60
CA THR A 56 1.96 -7.62 -8.58
C THR A 56 1.17 -8.79 -9.15
N VAL A 57 -0.16 -8.65 -9.19
CA VAL A 57 -1.09 -9.56 -9.83
C VAL A 57 -1.74 -8.80 -10.99
N ASN A 58 -1.42 -9.23 -12.22
CA ASN A 58 -1.89 -8.58 -13.45
C ASN A 58 -3.27 -9.05 -13.89
N ASP A 59 -3.72 -10.20 -13.39
CA ASP A 59 -5.02 -10.76 -13.73
C ASP A 59 -6.09 -10.18 -12.79
N MET A 60 -6.89 -9.24 -13.32
CA MET A 60 -8.01 -8.64 -12.60
C MET A 60 -9.33 -9.41 -12.78
N GLU A 61 -9.41 -10.35 -13.72
CA GLU A 61 -10.63 -11.12 -13.97
C GLU A 61 -10.75 -12.31 -13.00
N ASP A 62 -9.62 -12.91 -12.58
CA ASP A 62 -9.54 -13.93 -11.52
C ASP A 62 -8.40 -13.65 -10.53
N PRO A 63 -8.55 -12.66 -9.62
CA PRO A 63 -7.47 -12.25 -8.73
C PRO A 63 -7.22 -13.31 -7.64
N PHE A 64 -5.99 -13.80 -7.55
CA PHE A 64 -5.52 -14.67 -6.47
C PHE A 64 -4.64 -13.92 -5.47
N VAL A 65 -4.60 -14.41 -4.23
CA VAL A 65 -3.68 -13.89 -3.21
C VAL A 65 -2.31 -14.55 -3.41
N PRO A 66 -1.25 -13.81 -3.76
CA PRO A 66 0.00 -14.41 -4.23
C PRO A 66 0.91 -14.93 -3.12
N CYS A 67 0.60 -14.63 -1.85
CA CYS A 67 1.38 -15.04 -0.69
C CYS A 67 0.47 -15.33 0.52
N GLY A 68 1.04 -15.98 1.54
CA GLY A 68 0.27 -16.38 2.71
C GLY A 68 -0.34 -15.19 3.47
N HIS A 69 -1.55 -15.37 4.02
CA HIS A 69 -2.27 -14.36 4.79
C HIS A 69 -1.43 -13.71 5.90
N SER A 70 -0.55 -14.47 6.55
CA SER A 70 0.33 -13.97 7.60
C SER A 70 1.39 -12.97 7.12
N ALA A 71 1.78 -13.02 5.84
CA ALA A 71 2.72 -12.08 5.25
C ALA A 71 2.03 -10.82 4.73
N LEU A 72 0.74 -10.88 4.38
CA LEU A 72 -0.03 -9.74 3.87
C LEU A 72 -0.76 -8.96 4.96
N CYS A 73 -1.13 -9.63 6.04
CA CYS A 73 -1.91 -9.06 7.14
C CYS A 73 -1.12 -9.20 8.45
N VAL A 74 -0.35 -8.17 8.77
CA VAL A 74 0.59 -8.16 9.89
C VAL A 74 0.09 -7.32 11.06
N SER A 75 0.51 -7.68 12.26
CA SER A 75 0.21 -6.93 13.49
C SER A 75 0.98 -5.61 13.50
N VAL A 76 0.31 -4.51 13.84
CA VAL A 76 0.97 -3.20 13.99
C VAL A 76 1.70 -3.03 15.31
N GLU A 77 1.48 -3.97 16.23
CA GLU A 77 2.10 -4.09 17.55
C GLU A 77 3.52 -4.67 17.48
N ASP A 78 3.89 -5.30 16.35
CA ASP A 78 5.25 -5.77 16.11
C ASP A 78 6.05 -4.66 15.44
N ASP A 79 7.05 -4.14 16.16
CA ASP A 79 7.89 -3.04 15.69
C ASP A 79 8.59 -3.34 14.35
N ALA A 80 8.90 -4.61 14.06
CA ALA A 80 9.52 -4.98 12.79
C ALA A 80 8.57 -4.79 11.60
N TYR A 81 7.28 -5.08 11.79
CA TYR A 81 6.27 -4.83 10.76
C TYR A 81 5.85 -3.37 10.72
N ARG A 82 5.77 -2.71 11.88
CA ARG A 82 5.48 -1.28 11.95
C ARG A 82 6.50 -0.45 11.17
N GLY A 83 7.79 -0.73 11.35
CA GLY A 83 8.86 -0.05 10.60
C GLY A 83 8.72 -0.23 9.09
N GLN A 84 8.41 -1.44 8.63
CA GLN A 84 8.16 -1.71 7.20
C GLN A 84 6.91 -0.98 6.66
N ILE A 85 5.84 -0.87 7.45
CA ILE A 85 4.62 -0.13 7.06
C ILE A 85 4.93 1.36 6.93
N GLU A 86 5.66 1.93 7.90
CA GLU A 86 6.03 3.35 7.88
C GLU A 86 6.95 3.68 6.69
N ALA A 87 7.94 2.83 6.42
CA ALA A 87 8.82 2.94 5.26
C ALA A 87 8.03 2.86 3.95
N LEU A 88 7.11 1.89 3.83
CA LEU A 88 6.26 1.75 2.65
C LEU A 88 5.43 3.03 2.41
N LEU A 89 4.77 3.57 3.44
CA LEU A 89 3.97 4.79 3.32
C LEU A 89 4.80 6.02 2.88
N GLU A 90 6.10 6.04 3.19
CA GLU A 90 7.02 7.09 2.75
C GLU A 90 7.44 6.93 1.27
N GLU A 91 7.58 5.69 0.81
CA GLU A 91 7.96 5.37 -0.58
C GLU A 91 6.79 5.46 -1.57
N LEU A 92 5.57 5.14 -1.14
CA LEU A 92 4.39 5.08 -2.01
C LEU A 92 4.13 6.37 -2.81
N PRO A 93 4.21 7.59 -2.23
CA PRO A 93 4.03 8.82 -3.01
C PRO A 93 4.98 8.94 -4.20
N ALA A 94 6.25 8.55 -4.01
CA ALA A 94 7.25 8.59 -5.08
C ALA A 94 6.98 7.51 -6.13
N ALA A 95 6.61 6.30 -5.70
CA ALA A 95 6.24 5.21 -6.61
C ALA A 95 5.07 5.58 -7.53
N PHE A 96 4.09 6.33 -7.02
CA PHE A 96 2.94 6.82 -7.79
C PHE A 96 3.17 8.13 -8.56
N ALA A 97 4.25 8.85 -8.28
CA ALA A 97 4.58 10.07 -8.99
C ALA A 97 5.09 9.80 -10.42
N ASP A 98 5.74 8.65 -10.62
CA ASP A 98 6.28 8.22 -11.91
C ASP A 98 5.27 7.38 -12.73
N THR A 99 4.17 6.96 -12.11
CA THR A 99 3.08 6.28 -12.82
C THR A 99 2.23 7.33 -13.56
N THR A 100 2.41 7.45 -14.87
CA THR A 100 1.45 8.15 -15.74
C THR A 100 0.08 7.46 -15.63
N ALA A 101 -0.77 8.01 -14.77
CA ALA A 101 -2.14 7.54 -14.55
C ALA A 101 -3.00 7.80 -15.81
N GLU A 102 -2.84 7.00 -16.85
CA GLU A 102 -3.69 7.11 -18.05
C GLU A 102 -4.94 6.23 -17.98
N GLN A 103 -5.07 5.31 -17.01
CA GLN A 103 -6.30 4.53 -16.85
C GLN A 103 -6.76 4.47 -15.39
N VAL A 104 -7.36 5.57 -14.92
CA VAL A 104 -8.42 5.45 -13.92
C VAL A 104 -9.59 4.82 -14.66
N ALA A 105 -9.82 3.52 -14.43
CA ALA A 105 -11.01 2.81 -14.88
C ALA A 105 -12.24 3.37 -14.13
N GLY A 106 -12.66 4.57 -14.51
CA GLY A 106 -14.00 5.07 -14.27
C GLY A 106 -14.92 4.29 -15.21
N GLY A 107 -15.79 3.49 -14.62
CA GLY A 107 -16.87 2.82 -15.34
C GLY A 107 -17.51 3.77 -16.34
N SER A 108 -17.60 3.31 -17.58
CA SER A 108 -18.32 3.98 -18.66
C SER A 108 -19.63 3.22 -18.91
N PRO A 109 -20.63 3.88 -19.54
CA PRO A 109 -21.90 4.32 -18.95
C PRO A 109 -22.99 3.27 -18.77
#